data_AF-A0A946N6H8-F1
#
_entry.id   AF-A0A946N6H8-F1
#
_cell.length_a   1.000
_cell.length_b   1.000
_cell.length_c   1.000
_cell.angle_alpha   90.00
_cell.angle_beta   90.00
_cell.angle_gamma   90.00
#
_symmetry.space_group_name_H-M   'P 1'
#
loop_
_entity.id
_entity.type
_entity.pdbx_description
1 polymer ?
#
loop_
_entity_poly.entity_id
_entity_poly.type
_entity_poly.pdbx_seq_one_letter_code
_entity_poly.pdbx_strand_id
1 'polypeptide(L)'
;EERDREIALVEKAKELETVEVEKNLVIELEHRRRDIALIEKDKEREAADIQRFQARETEERNREIAMVGKTKELEAAEVQRLATTAEREGAQHRVESVRLVADAERAKEIEQIDAEMLAEIRRIDEESKAAITRMHMITQSEARKLSAEQESDATMIRARASSEAQKISAEGTEREAAAVGRAEMEVEGLRVANTQRMLEAEATGMEAKAEALKKYNEAATFLELAKLSIEADRDVHIDQARAMGNALEGAQIRMYGGGDGTVDTIRGLFSQGFGVGEVLEGFAQSMPEGLRQKFNANGLRGLFGRPYGQGGLREAAEHLAALVERTLTSKKAREANFPDALEKLVEAAGDDETLTQTLTLMKELNSRGGFEEVPFESVWNIIQAMAKTAD
;
A
#
# COMPACT_ATOMS: atom_id res chain seq x y z
N GLU A 1 -94.95 -162.71 -41.30
CA GLU A 1 -94.00 -163.13 -40.23
C GLU A 1 -92.55 -162.70 -40.49
N GLU A 2 -91.89 -163.10 -41.59
CA GLU A 2 -90.50 -162.67 -41.84
C GLU A 2 -90.36 -161.19 -42.25
N ARG A 3 -91.24 -160.68 -43.13
CA ARG A 3 -91.25 -159.26 -43.55
C ARG A 3 -91.58 -158.28 -42.41
N ASP A 4 -92.43 -158.69 -41.46
CA ASP A 4 -92.81 -157.85 -40.32
C ASP A 4 -91.64 -157.68 -39.33
N ARG A 5 -90.75 -158.68 -39.23
CA ARG A 5 -89.52 -158.60 -38.42
C ARG A 5 -88.47 -157.70 -39.07
N GLU A 6 -88.33 -157.75 -40.40
CA GLU A 6 -87.41 -156.86 -41.13
C GLU A 6 -87.86 -155.39 -41.05
N ILE A 7 -89.16 -155.11 -41.16
CA ILE A 7 -89.71 -153.76 -40.99
C ILE A 7 -89.47 -153.24 -39.57
N ALA A 8 -89.71 -154.07 -38.54
CA ALA A 8 -89.45 -153.69 -37.15
C ALA A 8 -87.96 -153.47 -36.84
N LEU A 9 -87.05 -154.21 -37.48
CA LEU A 9 -85.60 -154.00 -37.35
C LEU A 9 -85.15 -152.71 -38.04
N VAL A 10 -85.70 -152.39 -39.21
CA VAL A 10 -85.42 -151.13 -39.93
C VAL A 10 -85.99 -149.92 -39.20
N GLU A 11 -87.20 -150.01 -38.63
CA GLU A 11 -87.77 -148.95 -37.79
C GLU A 11 -86.93 -148.72 -36.54
N LYS A 12 -86.55 -149.78 -35.82
CA LYS A 12 -85.66 -149.69 -34.65
C LYS A 12 -84.27 -149.13 -35.01
N ALA A 13 -83.74 -149.47 -36.18
CA ALA A 13 -82.47 -148.91 -36.67
C ALA A 13 -82.60 -147.41 -37.01
N LYS A 14 -83.70 -146.99 -37.63
CA LYS A 14 -84.00 -145.57 -37.89
C LYS A 14 -84.18 -144.78 -36.60
N GLU A 15 -84.88 -145.34 -35.61
CA GLU A 15 -85.03 -144.73 -34.29
C GLU A 15 -83.66 -144.54 -33.61
N LEU A 16 -82.80 -145.56 -33.62
CA LEU A 16 -81.44 -145.45 -33.09
C LEU A 16 -80.61 -144.39 -33.83
N GLU A 17 -80.69 -144.34 -35.16
CA GLU A 17 -80.00 -143.32 -35.97
C GLU A 17 -80.51 -141.91 -35.64
N THR A 18 -81.83 -141.71 -35.48
CA THR A 18 -82.38 -140.41 -35.06
C THR A 18 -81.92 -140.00 -33.67
N VAL A 19 -81.86 -140.94 -32.71
CA VAL A 19 -81.35 -140.68 -31.36
C VAL A 19 -79.85 -140.36 -31.37
N GLU A 20 -79.06 -141.03 -32.22
CA GLU A 20 -77.64 -140.73 -32.40
C GLU A 20 -77.42 -139.35 -33.03
N VAL A 21 -78.20 -138.97 -34.04
CA VAL A 21 -78.18 -137.63 -34.66
C VAL A 21 -78.58 -136.56 -33.65
N GLU A 22 -79.63 -136.76 -32.87
CA GLU A 22 -80.05 -135.83 -31.81
C GLU A 22 -78.97 -135.67 -30.74
N LYS A 23 -78.35 -136.78 -30.31
CA LYS A 23 -77.25 -136.75 -29.34
C LYS A 23 -76.04 -135.98 -29.88
N ASN A 24 -75.66 -136.21 -31.14
CA ASN A 24 -74.57 -135.49 -31.79
C ASN A 24 -74.91 -134.00 -31.96
N LEU A 25 -76.15 -133.67 -32.32
CA LEU A 25 -76.62 -132.29 -32.42
C LEU A 25 -76.55 -131.58 -31.06
N VAL A 26 -76.96 -132.22 -29.97
CA VAL A 26 -76.86 -131.66 -28.62
C VAL A 26 -75.40 -131.42 -28.24
N ILE A 27 -74.51 -132.38 -28.51
CA ILE A 27 -73.08 -132.22 -28.25
C ILE A 27 -72.51 -131.06 -29.07
N GLU A 28 -72.81 -130.98 -30.37
CA GLU A 28 -72.37 -129.87 -31.22
C GLU A 28 -72.91 -128.51 -30.75
N LEU A 29 -74.18 -128.43 -30.34
CA LEU A 29 -74.77 -127.21 -29.82
C LEU A 29 -74.09 -126.78 -28.51
N GLU A 30 -73.76 -127.72 -27.63
CA GLU A 30 -73.01 -127.45 -26.40
C GLU A 30 -71.54 -127.04 -26.67
N HIS A 31 -70.91 -127.60 -27.71
CA HIS A 31 -69.60 -127.14 -28.18
C HIS A 31 -69.67 -125.71 -28.74
N ARG A 32 -70.60 -125.44 -29.66
CA ARG A 32 -70.80 -124.08 -30.22
C ARG A 32 -71.15 -123.06 -29.14
N ARG A 33 -71.97 -123.42 -28.14
CA ARG A 33 -72.28 -122.56 -26.99
C ARG A 33 -71.03 -122.21 -26.19
N ARG A 34 -70.15 -123.18 -25.93
CA ARG A 34 -68.86 -122.93 -25.26
C ARG A 34 -67.94 -122.06 -26.09
N ASP A 35 -67.86 -122.29 -27.40
CA ASP A 35 -67.02 -121.49 -28.30
C ASP A 35 -67.52 -120.04 -28.38
N ILE A 36 -68.84 -119.83 -28.47
CA ILE A 36 -69.45 -118.49 -28.41
C ILE A 36 -69.11 -117.79 -27.09
N ALA A 37 -69.25 -118.49 -25.96
CA ALA A 37 -68.93 -117.93 -24.65
C ALA A 37 -67.44 -117.57 -24.51
N LEU A 38 -66.54 -118.37 -25.10
CA LEU A 38 -65.10 -118.06 -25.14
C LEU A 38 -64.82 -116.83 -26.02
N ILE A 39 -65.41 -116.76 -27.22
CA ILE A 39 -65.27 -115.62 -28.13
C ILE A 39 -65.79 -114.33 -27.50
N GLU A 40 -66.93 -114.38 -26.80
CA GLU A 40 -67.48 -113.21 -26.09
C GLU A 40 -66.55 -112.76 -24.96
N LYS A 41 -66.04 -113.69 -24.16
CA LYS A 41 -65.06 -113.38 -23.10
C LYS A 41 -63.77 -112.79 -23.65
N ASP A 42 -63.28 -113.28 -24.80
CA ASP A 42 -62.08 -112.74 -25.44
C ASP A 42 -62.36 -111.36 -26.05
N LYS A 43 -63.52 -111.14 -26.66
CA LYS A 43 -63.96 -109.80 -27.11
C LYS A 43 -64.06 -108.80 -25.96
N GLU A 44 -64.59 -109.21 -24.81
CA GLU A 44 -64.66 -108.36 -23.61
C GLU A 44 -63.26 -108.00 -23.10
N ARG A 45 -62.33 -108.96 -23.10
CA ARG A 45 -60.92 -108.72 -22.73
C ARG A 45 -60.22 -107.77 -23.70
N GLU A 46 -60.36 -107.99 -25.00
CA GLU A 46 -59.81 -107.11 -26.04
C GLU A 46 -60.41 -105.70 -25.95
N ALA A 47 -61.72 -105.57 -25.75
CA ALA A 47 -62.36 -104.28 -25.55
C ALA A 47 -61.84 -103.56 -24.30
N ALA A 48 -61.66 -104.28 -23.19
CA ALA A 48 -61.08 -103.73 -21.97
C ALA A 48 -59.62 -103.30 -22.16
N ASP A 49 -58.82 -104.07 -22.90
CA ASP A 49 -57.43 -103.75 -23.20
C ASP A 49 -57.30 -102.56 -24.16
N ILE A 50 -58.16 -102.46 -25.17
CA ILE A 50 -58.27 -101.30 -26.07
C ILE A 50 -58.65 -100.05 -25.26
N GLN A 51 -59.64 -100.13 -24.38
CA GLN A 51 -60.02 -99.00 -23.52
C GLN A 51 -58.88 -98.56 -22.60
N ARG A 52 -58.15 -99.51 -21.99
CA ARG A 52 -56.96 -99.21 -21.18
C ARG A 52 -55.82 -98.60 -22.00
N PHE A 53 -55.64 -99.03 -23.25
CA PHE A 53 -54.64 -98.46 -24.14
C PHE A 53 -55.02 -97.03 -24.55
N GLN A 54 -56.27 -96.81 -24.97
CA GLN A 54 -56.79 -95.48 -25.31
C GLN A 54 -56.71 -94.52 -24.12
N ALA A 55 -57.11 -94.96 -22.93
CA ALA A 55 -57.01 -94.14 -21.72
C ALA A 55 -55.55 -93.74 -21.41
N ARG A 56 -54.60 -94.67 -21.56
CA ARG A 56 -53.17 -94.37 -21.41
C ARG A 56 -52.67 -93.40 -22.46
N GLU A 57 -53.02 -93.59 -23.73
CA GLU A 57 -52.63 -92.70 -24.82
C GLU A 57 -53.20 -91.29 -24.63
N THR A 58 -54.46 -91.16 -24.18
CA THR A 58 -55.05 -89.85 -23.87
C THR A 58 -54.36 -89.17 -22.68
N GLU A 59 -54.01 -89.92 -21.65
CA GLU A 59 -53.27 -89.39 -20.50
C GLU A 59 -51.85 -88.95 -20.89
N GLU A 60 -51.14 -89.74 -21.70
CA GLU A 60 -49.82 -89.38 -22.22
C GLU A 60 -49.88 -88.15 -23.13
N ARG A 61 -50.84 -88.09 -24.05
CA ARG A 61 -51.06 -86.91 -24.91
C ARG A 61 -51.45 -85.68 -24.09
N ASN A 62 -52.30 -85.83 -23.07
CA ASN A 62 -52.64 -84.72 -22.18
C ASN A 62 -51.43 -84.23 -21.38
N ARG A 63 -50.57 -85.14 -20.90
CA ARG A 63 -49.30 -84.78 -20.24
C ARG A 63 -48.36 -84.06 -21.19
N GLU A 64 -48.23 -84.54 -22.43
CA GLU A 64 -47.40 -83.88 -23.44
C GLU A 64 -47.92 -82.48 -23.75
N ILE A 65 -49.24 -82.31 -23.95
CA ILE A 65 -49.87 -80.99 -24.15
C ILE A 65 -49.61 -80.08 -22.95
N ALA A 66 -49.73 -80.58 -21.72
CA ALA A 66 -49.46 -79.80 -20.51
C ALA A 66 -47.98 -79.38 -20.42
N MET A 67 -47.05 -80.26 -20.77
CA MET A 67 -45.61 -79.95 -20.80
C MET A 67 -45.27 -78.93 -21.89
N VAL A 68 -45.84 -79.07 -23.09
CA VAL A 68 -45.68 -78.10 -24.18
C VAL A 68 -46.32 -76.75 -23.83
N GLY A 69 -47.48 -76.75 -23.16
CA GLY A 69 -48.12 -75.53 -22.66
C GLY A 69 -47.23 -74.81 -21.65
N LYS A 70 -46.73 -75.54 -20.64
CA LYS A 70 -45.85 -74.99 -19.61
C LYS A 70 -44.52 -74.47 -20.16
N THR A 71 -43.92 -75.17 -21.14
CA THR A 71 -42.68 -74.70 -21.79
C THR A 71 -42.92 -73.41 -22.59
N LYS A 72 -44.02 -73.32 -23.35
CA LYS A 72 -44.41 -72.07 -24.04
C LYS A 72 -44.65 -70.92 -23.07
N GLU A 73 -45.29 -71.17 -21.93
CA GLU A 73 -45.48 -70.15 -20.89
C GLU A 73 -44.16 -69.66 -20.30
N LEU A 74 -43.22 -70.58 -20.01
CA LEU A 74 -41.89 -70.24 -19.51
C LEU A 74 -41.06 -69.46 -20.56
N GLU A 75 -41.11 -69.86 -21.82
CA GLU A 75 -40.46 -69.13 -22.92
C GLU A 75 -41.05 -67.73 -23.09
N ALA A 76 -42.38 -67.58 -23.04
CA ALA A 76 -43.03 -66.29 -23.11
C ALA A 76 -42.66 -65.39 -21.92
N ALA A 77 -42.61 -65.95 -20.71
CA ALA A 77 -42.16 -65.24 -19.51
C ALA A 77 -40.69 -64.80 -19.62
N GLU A 78 -39.83 -65.66 -20.16
CA GLU A 78 -38.41 -65.34 -20.37
C GLU A 78 -38.22 -64.25 -21.43
N VAL A 79 -38.98 -64.29 -22.54
CA VAL A 79 -38.97 -63.24 -23.56
C VAL A 79 -39.43 -61.91 -22.97
N GLN A 80 -40.48 -61.89 -22.16
CA GLN A 80 -40.94 -60.67 -21.48
C GLN A 80 -39.88 -60.14 -20.49
N ARG A 81 -39.22 -61.03 -19.75
CA ARG A 81 -38.14 -60.65 -18.85
C ARG A 81 -36.97 -60.03 -19.62
N LEU A 82 -36.53 -60.68 -20.69
CA LEU A 82 -35.44 -60.19 -21.55
C LEU A 82 -35.79 -58.85 -22.23
N ALA A 83 -37.03 -58.67 -22.68
CA ALA A 83 -37.49 -57.41 -23.24
C ALA A 83 -37.48 -56.29 -22.18
N THR A 84 -37.93 -56.59 -20.96
CA THR A 84 -37.92 -55.64 -19.84
C THR A 84 -36.48 -55.27 -19.42
N THR A 85 -35.56 -56.25 -19.39
CA THR A 85 -34.15 -55.97 -19.09
C THR A 85 -33.49 -55.15 -20.19
N ALA A 86 -33.75 -55.45 -21.46
CA ALA A 86 -33.22 -54.68 -22.58
C ALA A 86 -33.75 -53.24 -22.59
N GLU A 87 -35.03 -53.03 -22.27
CA GLU A 87 -35.60 -51.69 -22.13
C GLU A 87 -34.98 -50.93 -20.95
N ARG A 88 -34.79 -51.60 -19.81
CA ARG A 88 -34.14 -51.02 -18.62
C ARG A 88 -32.70 -50.62 -18.91
N GLU A 89 -31.91 -51.48 -19.54
CA GLU A 89 -30.53 -51.19 -19.95
C GLU A 89 -30.49 -50.05 -20.97
N GLY A 90 -31.37 -50.06 -21.98
CA GLY A 90 -31.50 -48.98 -22.94
C GLY A 90 -31.92 -47.64 -22.32
N ALA A 91 -32.75 -47.66 -21.29
CA ALA A 91 -33.09 -46.47 -20.50
C ALA A 91 -31.90 -45.99 -19.65
N GLN A 92 -31.16 -46.91 -19.01
CA GLN A 92 -29.97 -46.58 -18.23
C GLN A 92 -28.87 -45.97 -19.10
N HIS A 93 -28.56 -46.56 -20.26
CA HIS A 93 -27.59 -45.99 -21.20
C HIS A 93 -28.02 -44.62 -21.76
N ARG A 94 -29.32 -44.39 -21.98
CA ARG A 94 -29.83 -43.05 -22.33
C ARG A 94 -29.63 -42.05 -21.21
N VAL A 95 -29.90 -42.41 -19.96
CA VAL A 95 -29.65 -41.53 -18.80
C VAL A 95 -28.15 -41.27 -18.63
N GLU A 96 -27.31 -42.28 -18.78
CA GLU A 96 -25.85 -42.18 -18.68
C GLU A 96 -25.27 -41.30 -19.80
N SER A 97 -25.70 -41.48 -21.05
CA SER A 97 -25.27 -40.63 -22.16
C SER A 97 -25.70 -39.18 -21.99
N VAL A 98 -26.92 -38.92 -21.51
CA VAL A 98 -27.35 -37.55 -21.17
C VAL A 98 -26.49 -36.96 -20.05
N ARG A 99 -26.14 -37.74 -19.02
CA ARG A 99 -25.22 -37.30 -17.96
C ARG A 99 -23.83 -36.97 -18.51
N LEU A 100 -23.27 -37.82 -19.37
CA LEU A 100 -21.95 -37.58 -19.95
C LEU A 100 -21.92 -36.32 -20.84
N VAL A 101 -22.97 -36.10 -21.63
CA VAL A 101 -23.11 -34.86 -22.41
C VAL A 101 -23.23 -33.65 -21.49
N ALA A 102 -24.06 -33.71 -20.45
CA ALA A 102 -24.20 -32.62 -19.49
C ALA A 102 -22.91 -32.35 -18.69
N ASP A 103 -22.15 -33.38 -18.36
CA ASP A 103 -20.84 -33.26 -17.69
C ASP A 103 -19.81 -32.62 -18.62
N ALA A 104 -19.81 -32.98 -19.91
CA ALA A 104 -18.94 -32.37 -20.91
C ALA A 104 -19.31 -30.89 -21.19
N GLU A 105 -20.60 -30.57 -21.25
CA GLU A 105 -21.08 -29.18 -21.39
C GLU A 105 -20.66 -28.33 -20.19
N ARG A 106 -20.86 -28.84 -18.96
CA ARG A 106 -20.40 -28.13 -17.75
C ARG A 106 -18.88 -27.97 -17.72
N ALA A 107 -18.12 -28.99 -18.12
CA ALA A 107 -16.66 -28.87 -18.20
C ALA A 107 -16.22 -27.79 -19.20
N LYS A 108 -16.88 -27.73 -20.36
CA LYS A 108 -16.64 -26.69 -21.37
C LYS A 108 -17.00 -25.29 -20.86
N GLU A 109 -18.12 -25.15 -20.15
CA GLU A 109 -18.52 -23.88 -19.53
C GLU A 109 -17.50 -23.42 -18.49
N ILE A 110 -17.02 -24.33 -17.64
CA ILE A 110 -15.97 -24.03 -16.65
C ILE A 110 -14.69 -23.57 -17.36
N GLU A 111 -14.24 -24.28 -18.40
CA GLU A 111 -13.06 -23.91 -19.17
C GLU A 111 -13.20 -22.53 -19.84
N GLN A 112 -14.40 -22.23 -20.37
CA GLN A 112 -14.68 -20.92 -20.95
C GLN A 112 -14.65 -19.82 -19.89
N ILE A 113 -15.28 -20.04 -18.73
CA ILE A 113 -15.29 -19.08 -17.61
C ILE A 113 -13.85 -18.83 -17.12
N ASP A 114 -13.04 -19.89 -16.97
CA ASP A 114 -11.65 -19.76 -16.56
C ASP A 114 -10.82 -18.99 -17.60
N ALA A 115 -11.03 -19.25 -18.89
CA ALA A 115 -10.36 -18.54 -19.96
C ALA A 115 -10.76 -17.04 -20.01
N GLU A 116 -12.05 -16.74 -19.83
CA GLU A 116 -12.57 -15.37 -19.76
C GLU A 116 -12.02 -14.64 -18.53
N MET A 117 -12.02 -15.28 -17.37
CA MET A 117 -11.45 -14.73 -16.14
C MET A 117 -9.95 -14.44 -16.29
N LEU A 118 -9.18 -15.36 -16.88
CA LEU A 118 -7.75 -15.15 -17.13
C LEU A 118 -7.49 -14.02 -18.13
N ALA A 119 -8.31 -13.91 -19.18
CA ALA A 119 -8.21 -12.81 -20.14
C ALA A 119 -8.53 -11.46 -19.47
N GLU A 120 -9.55 -11.42 -18.63
CA GLU A 120 -9.93 -10.22 -17.89
C GLU A 120 -8.88 -9.80 -16.86
N ILE A 121 -8.30 -10.75 -16.12
CA ILE A 121 -7.19 -10.47 -15.20
C ILE A 121 -6.00 -9.85 -15.95
N ARG A 122 -5.64 -10.39 -17.12
CA ARG A 122 -4.57 -9.82 -17.96
C ARG A 122 -4.91 -8.42 -18.44
N ARG A 123 -6.15 -8.20 -18.90
CA ARG A 123 -6.63 -6.87 -19.32
C ARG A 123 -6.53 -5.86 -18.19
N ILE A 124 -7.00 -6.22 -17.00
CA ILE A 124 -6.94 -5.36 -15.81
C ILE A 124 -5.49 -5.06 -15.41
N ASP A 125 -4.59 -6.05 -15.46
CA ASP A 125 -3.16 -5.85 -15.15
C ASP A 125 -2.49 -4.90 -16.16
N GLU A 126 -2.75 -5.08 -17.47
CA GLU A 126 -2.25 -4.18 -18.52
C GLU A 126 -2.81 -2.76 -18.39
N GLU A 127 -4.13 -2.62 -18.16
CA GLU A 127 -4.78 -1.33 -17.92
C GLU A 127 -4.23 -0.64 -16.68
N SER A 128 -4.01 -1.38 -15.59
CA SER A 128 -3.44 -0.89 -14.34
C SER A 128 -1.99 -0.43 -14.54
N LYS A 129 -1.15 -1.23 -15.22
CA LYS A 129 0.23 -0.85 -15.56
C LYS A 129 0.29 0.41 -16.43
N ALA A 130 -0.58 0.50 -17.43
CA ALA A 130 -0.69 1.68 -18.28
C ALA A 130 -1.17 2.90 -17.47
N ALA A 131 -2.14 2.73 -16.57
CA ALA A 131 -2.62 3.79 -15.68
C ALA A 131 -1.53 4.28 -14.72
N ILE A 132 -0.77 3.37 -14.10
CA ILE A 132 0.36 3.70 -13.22
C ILE A 132 1.42 4.48 -14.01
N THR A 133 1.74 4.04 -15.23
CA THR A 133 2.74 4.73 -16.07
C THR A 133 2.25 6.11 -16.50
N ARG A 134 0.98 6.26 -16.87
CA ARG A 134 0.36 7.57 -17.15
C ARG A 134 0.42 8.47 -15.92
N MET A 135 0.06 7.95 -14.74
CA MET A 135 0.12 8.70 -13.49
C MET A 135 1.56 9.13 -13.19
N HIS A 136 2.54 8.23 -13.33
CA HIS A 136 3.95 8.57 -13.13
C HIS A 136 4.43 9.67 -14.09
N MET A 137 4.06 9.61 -15.37
CA MET A 137 4.38 10.66 -16.34
C MET A 137 3.70 11.99 -16.00
N ILE A 138 2.45 11.98 -15.56
CA ILE A 138 1.72 13.18 -15.13
C ILE A 138 2.40 13.78 -13.91
N THR A 139 2.61 13.00 -12.84
CA THR A 139 3.28 13.46 -11.62
C THR A 139 4.69 13.96 -11.89
N GLN A 140 5.45 13.29 -12.77
CA GLN A 140 6.78 13.75 -13.18
C GLN A 140 6.70 15.06 -13.97
N SER A 141 5.72 15.21 -14.86
CA SER A 141 5.51 16.43 -15.65
C SER A 141 5.06 17.60 -14.77
N GLU A 142 4.17 17.35 -13.80
CA GLU A 142 3.75 18.31 -12.78
C GLU A 142 4.91 18.74 -11.89
N ALA A 143 5.75 17.80 -11.46
CA ALA A 143 6.96 18.11 -10.70
C ALA A 143 7.95 18.98 -11.51
N ARG A 144 8.14 18.67 -12.80
CA ARG A 144 8.97 19.48 -13.71
C ARG A 144 8.39 20.88 -13.91
N LYS A 145 7.07 20.99 -14.09
CA LYS A 145 6.37 22.27 -14.22
C LYS A 145 6.54 23.12 -12.95
N LEU A 146 6.27 22.53 -11.77
CA LEU A 146 6.42 23.22 -10.49
C LEU A 146 7.87 23.66 -10.25
N SER A 147 8.85 22.81 -10.59
CA SER A 147 10.27 23.16 -10.50
C SER A 147 10.64 24.32 -11.43
N ALA A 148 10.13 24.33 -12.67
CA ALA A 148 10.38 25.41 -13.63
C ALA A 148 9.70 26.72 -13.20
N GLU A 149 8.50 26.66 -12.63
CA GLU A 149 7.81 27.81 -12.05
C GLU A 149 8.60 28.40 -10.88
N GLN A 150 9.07 27.55 -9.94
CA GLN A 150 9.90 27.98 -8.82
C GLN A 150 11.23 28.60 -9.27
N GLU A 151 11.88 28.03 -10.28
CA GLU A 151 13.13 28.57 -10.84
C GLU A 151 12.91 29.90 -11.58
N SER A 152 11.82 30.01 -12.34
CA SER A 152 11.39 31.25 -12.97
C SER A 152 11.11 32.35 -11.93
N ASP A 153 10.36 32.02 -10.88
CA ASP A 153 10.04 32.95 -9.79
C ASP A 153 11.31 33.38 -9.03
N ALA A 154 12.19 32.43 -8.70
CA ALA A 154 13.47 32.74 -8.08
C ALA A 154 14.33 33.66 -8.97
N THR A 155 14.32 33.44 -10.28
CA THR A 155 15.05 34.27 -11.24
C THR A 155 14.45 35.68 -11.33
N MET A 156 13.12 35.81 -11.37
CA MET A 156 12.45 37.11 -11.31
C MET A 156 12.72 37.85 -10.01
N ILE A 157 12.69 37.16 -8.87
CA ILE A 157 13.00 37.76 -7.56
C ILE A 157 14.44 38.25 -7.54
N ARG A 158 15.41 37.45 -8.00
CA ARG A 158 16.83 37.87 -8.11
C ARG A 158 17.00 39.06 -9.04
N ALA A 159 16.33 39.06 -10.20
CA ALA A 159 16.40 40.17 -11.14
C ALA A 159 15.80 41.45 -10.57
N ARG A 160 14.66 41.36 -9.87
CA ARG A 160 14.03 42.49 -9.16
C ARG A 160 14.92 43.01 -8.04
N ALA A 161 15.43 42.12 -7.18
CA ALA A 161 16.35 42.50 -6.10
C ALA A 161 17.64 43.14 -6.63
N SER A 162 18.19 42.62 -7.73
CA SER A 162 19.34 43.23 -8.43
C SER A 162 19.01 44.61 -8.98
N SER A 163 17.85 44.78 -9.61
CA SER A 163 17.42 46.07 -10.14
C SER A 163 17.17 47.09 -9.03
N GLU A 164 16.53 46.69 -7.93
CA GLU A 164 16.32 47.53 -6.75
C GLU A 164 17.64 47.89 -6.07
N ALA A 165 18.56 46.95 -5.90
CA ALA A 165 19.90 47.21 -5.38
C ALA A 165 20.67 48.21 -6.26
N GLN A 166 20.60 48.07 -7.59
CA GLN A 166 21.19 49.03 -8.52
C GLN A 166 20.56 50.41 -8.41
N LYS A 167 19.23 50.51 -8.29
CA LYS A 167 18.53 51.78 -8.07
C LYS A 167 18.96 52.44 -6.77
N ILE A 168 18.97 51.68 -5.67
CA ILE A 168 19.41 52.19 -4.35
C ILE A 168 20.88 52.64 -4.42
N SER A 169 21.75 51.87 -5.08
CA SER A 169 23.14 52.26 -5.27
C SER A 169 23.27 53.54 -6.10
N ALA A 170 22.52 53.67 -7.19
CA ALA A 170 22.52 54.86 -8.03
C ALA A 170 22.02 56.10 -7.25
N GLU A 171 20.90 55.97 -6.52
CA GLU A 171 20.41 57.02 -5.62
C GLU A 171 21.42 57.37 -4.53
N GLY A 172 22.12 56.38 -3.98
CA GLY A 172 23.20 56.57 -3.03
C GLY A 172 24.33 57.41 -3.62
N THR A 173 24.81 57.05 -4.81
CA THR A 173 25.86 57.81 -5.52
C THR A 173 25.41 59.22 -5.92
N GLU A 174 24.16 59.41 -6.33
CA GLU A 174 23.61 60.73 -6.64
C GLU A 174 23.54 61.61 -5.38
N ARG A 175 23.11 61.05 -4.24
CA ARG A 175 23.07 61.77 -2.96
C ARG A 175 24.46 62.12 -2.47
N GLU A 176 25.43 61.22 -2.60
CA GLU A 176 26.83 61.47 -2.27
C GLU A 176 27.43 62.54 -3.18
N ALA A 177 27.27 62.42 -4.50
CA ALA A 177 27.76 63.42 -5.46
C ALA A 177 27.11 64.79 -5.24
N ALA A 178 25.81 64.84 -4.93
CA ALA A 178 25.12 66.08 -4.59
C ALA A 178 25.61 66.67 -3.25
N ALA A 179 25.95 65.84 -2.27
CA ALA A 179 26.53 66.30 -1.00
C ALA A 179 27.95 66.84 -1.19
N VAL A 180 28.78 66.15 -1.99
CA VAL A 180 30.12 66.61 -2.38
C VAL A 180 30.03 67.92 -3.16
N GLY A 181 29.15 68.01 -4.15
CA GLY A 181 28.96 69.24 -4.92
C GLY A 181 28.49 70.42 -4.05
N ARG A 182 27.60 70.18 -3.07
CA ARG A 182 27.22 71.19 -2.07
C ARG A 182 28.41 71.61 -1.20
N ALA A 183 29.21 70.66 -0.73
CA ALA A 183 30.40 70.94 0.07
C ALA A 183 31.47 71.71 -0.73
N GLU A 184 31.68 71.36 -1.99
CA GLU A 184 32.59 72.09 -2.90
C GLU A 184 32.10 73.52 -3.16
N MET A 185 30.79 73.72 -3.38
CA MET A 185 30.21 75.05 -3.50
C MET A 185 30.37 75.87 -2.22
N GLU A 186 30.23 75.26 -1.05
CA GLU A 186 30.45 75.92 0.23
C GLU A 186 31.92 76.31 0.42
N VAL A 187 32.86 75.42 0.10
CA VAL A 187 34.30 75.70 0.14
C VAL A 187 34.68 76.81 -0.83
N GLU A 188 34.16 76.77 -2.06
CA GLU A 188 34.43 77.81 -3.06
C GLU A 188 33.78 79.14 -2.69
N GLY A 189 32.56 79.12 -2.13
CA GLY A 189 31.91 80.30 -1.55
C GLY A 189 32.72 80.91 -0.40
N LEU A 190 33.26 80.08 0.49
CA LEU A 190 34.17 80.52 1.55
C LEU A 190 35.49 81.09 1.01
N ARG A 191 36.06 80.50 -0.06
CA ARG A 191 37.24 81.06 -0.75
C ARG A 191 36.94 82.41 -1.34
N VAL A 192 35.83 82.56 -2.08
CA VAL A 192 35.41 83.84 -2.66
C VAL A 192 35.21 84.88 -1.56
N ALA A 193 34.50 84.54 -0.49
CA ALA A 193 34.30 85.44 0.65
C ALA A 193 35.63 85.84 1.32
N ASN A 194 36.59 84.93 1.41
CA ASN A 194 37.93 85.22 1.95
C ASN A 194 38.71 86.14 0.99
N THR A 195 38.66 85.89 -0.32
CA THR A 195 39.28 86.78 -1.32
C THR A 195 38.65 88.16 -1.31
N GLN A 196 37.33 88.27 -1.17
CA GLN A 196 36.62 89.55 -1.01
C GLN A 196 37.06 90.25 0.26
N ARG A 197 37.15 89.54 1.39
CA ARG A 197 37.70 90.11 2.65
C ARG A 197 39.14 90.59 2.51
N MET A 198 40.00 89.86 1.80
CA MET A 198 41.36 90.32 1.52
C MET A 198 41.37 91.57 0.64
N LEU A 199 40.53 91.62 -0.39
CA LEU A 199 40.40 92.80 -1.26
C LEU A 199 39.80 94.00 -0.51
N GLU A 200 38.84 93.80 0.39
CA GLU A 200 38.31 94.84 1.28
C GLU A 200 39.37 95.29 2.29
N ALA A 201 40.17 94.37 2.84
CA ALA A 201 41.30 94.69 3.71
C ALA A 201 42.40 95.46 2.96
N GLU A 202 42.65 95.13 1.69
CA GLU A 202 43.57 95.85 0.82
C GLU A 202 43.01 97.22 0.43
N ALA A 203 41.71 97.32 0.11
CA ALA A 203 41.04 98.56 -0.20
C ALA A 203 41.01 99.50 1.02
N THR A 204 40.64 99.01 2.20
CA THR A 204 40.71 99.78 3.45
C THR A 204 42.15 100.11 3.83
N GLY A 205 43.10 99.23 3.54
CA GLY A 205 44.54 99.51 3.68
C GLY A 205 45.04 100.58 2.70
N MET A 206 44.53 100.60 1.46
CA MET A 206 44.83 101.61 0.45
C MET A 206 44.12 102.94 0.75
N GLU A 207 42.89 102.92 1.24
CA GLU A 207 42.16 104.09 1.72
C GLU A 207 42.86 104.67 2.96
N ALA A 208 43.26 103.84 3.92
CA ALA A 208 44.05 104.28 5.06
C ALA A 208 45.42 104.84 4.64
N LYS A 209 46.08 104.23 3.64
CA LYS A 209 47.32 104.78 3.05
C LYS A 209 47.06 106.09 2.28
N ALA A 210 45.95 106.22 1.57
CA ALA A 210 45.58 107.42 0.84
C ALA A 210 45.19 108.56 1.80
N GLU A 211 44.47 108.24 2.87
CA GLU A 211 44.14 109.17 3.95
C GLU A 211 45.40 109.56 4.74
N ALA A 212 46.31 108.62 4.98
CA ALA A 212 47.62 108.91 5.54
C ALA A 212 48.42 109.82 4.61
N LEU A 213 48.47 109.57 3.29
CA LEU A 213 49.16 110.43 2.32
C LEU A 213 48.51 111.83 2.23
N LYS A 214 47.20 111.94 2.36
CA LYS A 214 46.49 113.23 2.45
C LYS A 214 46.86 113.96 3.75
N LYS A 215 46.86 113.25 4.89
CA LYS A 215 47.33 113.77 6.17
C LYS A 215 48.83 114.09 6.16
N TYR A 216 49.66 113.37 5.41
CA TYR A 216 51.10 113.66 5.26
C TYR A 216 51.34 114.88 4.36
N ASN A 217 50.52 115.12 3.33
CA ASN A 217 50.58 116.35 2.55
C ASN A 217 50.06 117.57 3.35
N GLU A 218 48.98 117.41 4.11
CA GLU A 218 48.49 118.45 5.05
C GLU A 218 49.48 118.66 6.21
N ALA A 219 50.12 117.60 6.71
CA ALA A 219 51.16 117.67 7.72
C ALA A 219 52.48 118.23 7.18
N ALA A 220 52.82 118.05 5.89
CA ALA A 220 53.98 118.71 5.29
C ALA A 220 53.77 120.25 5.24
N THR A 221 52.55 120.70 4.96
CA THR A 221 52.19 122.12 5.05
C THR A 221 52.09 122.65 6.49
N PHE A 222 51.75 121.80 7.46
CA PHE A 222 51.77 122.16 8.89
C PHE A 222 53.17 122.04 9.53
N LEU A 223 54.05 121.17 9.05
CA LEU A 223 55.41 120.97 9.56
C LEU A 223 56.34 122.11 9.13
N GLU A 224 56.16 122.69 7.94
CA GLU A 224 56.89 123.91 7.56
C GLU A 224 56.45 125.14 8.38
N LEU A 225 55.20 125.17 8.88
CA LEU A 225 54.69 126.23 9.75
C LEU A 225 54.95 125.99 11.26
N ALA A 226 55.04 124.74 11.71
CA ALA A 226 55.25 124.37 13.14
C ALA A 226 56.72 124.17 13.52
N LYS A 227 57.64 124.04 12.56
CA LYS A 227 59.10 123.99 12.80
C LYS A 227 59.67 125.33 13.30
N LEU A 228 58.88 126.40 13.26
CA LEU A 228 59.22 127.73 13.77
C LEU A 228 58.69 128.02 15.19
N SER A 229 57.93 127.12 15.83
CA SER A 229 57.25 127.44 17.10
C SER A 229 57.39 126.46 18.27
N ILE A 230 58.13 125.34 18.14
CA ILE A 230 58.32 124.41 19.27
C ILE A 230 59.81 124.06 19.43
N GLU A 231 60.56 125.10 19.79
CA GLU A 231 61.81 125.03 20.53
C GLU A 231 61.48 125.27 22.02
N ALA A 232 60.55 124.50 22.59
CA ALA A 232 60.28 124.44 24.02
C ALA A 232 59.36 123.24 24.36
N ASP A 233 59.74 122.55 25.43
CA ASP A 233 58.90 121.74 26.33
C ASP A 233 58.76 120.21 26.11
N ARG A 234 59.74 119.59 26.75
CA ARG A 234 59.98 118.27 27.31
C ARG A 234 58.86 117.72 28.25
N ASP A 235 58.67 116.40 28.15
CA ASP A 235 58.24 115.41 29.18
C ASP A 235 56.75 115.25 29.60
N VAL A 236 56.43 113.97 29.92
CA VAL A 236 55.25 113.39 30.63
C VAL A 236 54.17 112.74 29.75
N HIS A 237 54.24 111.41 29.57
CA HIS A 237 53.10 110.46 29.60
C HIS A 237 53.59 108.99 29.53
N ILE A 238 54.61 108.68 30.32
CA ILE A 238 54.87 107.32 30.81
C ILE A 238 54.22 107.27 32.18
N ASP A 239 53.04 106.64 32.30
CA ASP A 239 52.53 106.01 33.55
C ASP A 239 51.09 105.48 33.43
N GLN A 240 50.38 105.75 32.33
CA GLN A 240 48.97 105.35 32.21
C GLN A 240 48.74 103.88 31.77
N ALA A 241 49.77 103.19 31.26
CA ALA A 241 49.65 101.83 30.72
C ALA A 241 49.82 100.70 31.75
N ARG A 242 50.04 101.02 33.04
CA ARG A 242 50.34 100.02 34.08
C ARG A 242 49.10 99.49 34.83
N ALA A 243 47.89 100.00 34.59
CA ALA A 243 46.73 99.72 35.46
C ALA A 243 45.59 98.86 34.85
N MET A 244 45.62 98.48 33.57
CA MET A 244 44.54 97.68 32.94
C MET A 244 44.87 96.20 32.74
N GLY A 245 46.00 95.73 33.27
CA GLY A 245 46.56 94.41 32.99
C GLY A 245 46.16 93.25 33.92
N ASN A 246 45.30 93.41 34.92
CA ASN A 246 45.03 92.35 35.91
C ASN A 246 43.57 92.26 36.35
N ALA A 247 42.67 91.71 35.52
CA ALA A 247 41.29 91.45 35.95
C ALA A 247 40.52 90.32 35.23
N LEU A 248 41.13 89.49 34.37
CA LEU A 248 40.41 88.39 33.70
C LEU A 248 41.24 87.10 33.66
N GLU A 249 41.71 86.69 34.84
CA GLU A 249 42.28 85.37 35.09
C GLU A 249 41.26 84.54 35.92
N GLY A 250 40.58 83.60 35.26
CA GLY A 250 40.07 82.39 35.90
C GLY A 250 38.56 82.24 36.15
N ALA A 251 37.86 81.50 35.27
CA ALA A 251 36.80 80.55 35.64
C ALA A 251 36.27 79.74 34.43
N GLN A 252 36.46 78.41 34.41
CA GLN A 252 35.58 77.51 33.66
C GLN A 252 35.50 76.11 34.34
N ILE A 253 34.27 75.67 34.61
CA ILE A 253 33.87 74.45 35.36
C ILE A 253 33.58 73.28 34.39
N ARG A 254 33.89 72.03 34.80
CA ARG A 254 33.56 70.75 34.11
C ARG A 254 32.61 69.87 34.96
N MET A 255 31.69 69.13 34.34
CA MET A 255 30.76 68.13 34.92
C MET A 255 31.05 66.70 34.42
N TYR A 256 30.69 65.67 35.21
CA TYR A 256 30.83 64.22 34.98
C TYR A 256 29.48 63.46 35.05
N GLY A 257 29.40 62.27 34.41
CA GLY A 257 28.43 61.16 34.63
C GLY A 257 28.39 60.20 33.42
N GLY A 258 28.22 58.87 33.47
CA GLY A 258 28.03 57.84 34.51
C GLY A 258 27.18 56.65 33.97
N GLY A 259 27.64 55.39 34.14
CA GLY A 259 26.87 54.09 34.16
C GLY A 259 26.42 53.45 32.82
N ASP A 260 26.14 52.14 32.66
CA ASP A 260 26.26 50.90 33.47
C ASP A 260 25.80 49.67 32.61
N GLY A 261 26.28 48.46 32.95
CA GLY A 261 25.47 47.23 33.04
C GLY A 261 25.11 46.37 31.81
N THR A 262 26.01 45.48 31.34
CA THR A 262 25.67 44.31 30.49
C THR A 262 26.59 43.11 30.77
N VAL A 263 26.50 42.51 31.96
CA VAL A 263 27.30 41.29 32.26
C VAL A 263 26.46 40.09 32.75
N ASP A 264 25.22 40.29 33.20
CA ASP A 264 24.41 39.15 33.72
C ASP A 264 23.62 38.37 32.67
N THR A 265 23.56 38.82 31.41
CA THR A 265 22.79 38.14 30.34
C THR A 265 23.60 37.05 29.61
N ILE A 266 24.92 36.99 29.80
CA ILE A 266 25.80 36.09 29.04
C ILE A 266 26.08 34.76 29.78
N ARG A 267 25.86 34.71 31.09
CA ARG A 267 26.08 33.49 31.89
C ARG A 267 24.91 32.50 31.90
N GLY A 268 23.69 32.95 31.59
CA GLY A 268 22.49 32.11 31.56
C GLY A 268 22.32 31.25 30.30
N LEU A 269 22.99 31.59 29.20
CA LEU A 269 22.87 30.90 27.90
C LEU A 269 23.87 29.75 27.71
N PHE A 270 24.80 29.53 28.64
CA PHE A 270 25.90 28.59 28.45
C PHE A 270 25.69 27.21 29.12
N SER A 271 24.77 27.07 30.07
CA SER A 271 24.58 25.83 30.85
C SER A 271 23.45 24.91 30.35
N GLN A 272 22.57 25.38 29.46
CA GLN A 272 21.41 24.60 28.99
C GLN A 272 21.72 23.63 27.82
N GLY A 273 22.93 23.68 27.26
CA GLY A 273 23.35 22.87 26.10
C GLY A 273 24.14 21.59 26.39
N PHE A 274 24.50 21.32 27.65
CA PHE A 274 25.47 20.24 27.98
C PHE A 274 24.86 18.84 28.17
N GLY A 275 23.53 18.70 28.32
CA GLY A 275 22.92 17.38 28.58
C GLY A 275 22.68 16.50 27.34
N VAL A 276 22.59 17.10 26.15
CA VAL A 276 22.26 16.37 24.90
C VAL A 276 23.52 15.83 24.21
N GLY A 277 24.69 16.45 24.45
CA GLY A 277 25.97 16.06 23.82
C GLY A 277 26.48 14.70 24.28
N GLU A 278 26.42 14.39 25.58
CA GLU A 278 26.96 13.15 26.15
C GLU A 278 26.18 11.90 25.69
N VAL A 279 24.84 12.02 25.57
CA VAL A 279 23.98 10.93 25.08
C VAL A 279 24.19 10.66 23.58
N LEU A 280 24.37 11.71 22.78
CA LEU A 280 24.66 11.59 21.35
C LEU A 280 26.07 11.08 21.08
N GLU A 281 27.04 11.45 21.91
CA GLU A 281 28.42 10.96 21.81
C GLU A 281 28.51 9.46 22.19
N GLY A 282 27.83 9.04 23.26
CA GLY A 282 27.75 7.62 23.64
C GLY A 282 27.07 6.76 22.57
N PHE A 283 26.02 7.28 21.92
CA PHE A 283 25.39 6.61 20.79
C PHE A 283 26.29 6.58 19.53
N ALA A 284 27.03 7.64 19.25
CA ALA A 284 27.99 7.66 18.14
C ALA A 284 29.11 6.62 18.31
N GLN A 285 29.46 6.28 19.55
CA GLN A 285 30.48 5.28 19.88
C GLN A 285 29.92 3.84 19.90
N SER A 286 28.64 3.64 20.21
CA SER A 286 28.01 2.31 20.22
C SER A 286 27.50 1.84 18.86
N MET A 287 27.58 2.68 17.83
CA MET A 287 27.17 2.37 16.47
C MET A 287 28.26 1.62 15.67
N PRO A 288 27.88 0.63 14.84
CA PRO A 288 28.76 0.06 13.82
C PRO A 288 29.31 1.13 12.86
N GLU A 289 30.49 0.90 12.28
CA GLU A 289 31.24 1.89 11.48
C GLU A 289 30.41 2.52 10.34
N GLY A 290 29.55 1.73 9.68
CA GLY A 290 28.68 2.22 8.60
C GLY A 290 27.62 3.22 9.06
N LEU A 291 27.11 3.09 10.29
CA LEU A 291 26.12 4.02 10.85
C LEU A 291 26.77 5.27 11.40
N ARG A 292 27.94 5.12 12.03
CA ARG A 292 28.76 6.24 12.48
C ARG A 292 29.14 7.14 11.31
N GLN A 293 29.44 6.58 10.14
CA GLN A 293 29.72 7.36 8.93
C GLN A 293 28.49 8.16 8.45
N LYS A 294 27.29 7.56 8.44
CA LYS A 294 26.03 8.25 8.10
C LYS A 294 25.70 9.38 9.08
N PHE A 295 25.90 9.13 10.37
CA PHE A 295 25.72 10.12 11.42
C PHE A 295 26.71 11.29 11.31
N ASN A 296 28.00 11.01 11.11
CA ASN A 296 29.00 12.07 10.97
C ASN A 296 28.79 12.91 9.70
N ALA A 297 28.26 12.31 8.63
CA ALA A 297 28.02 13.02 7.37
C ALA A 297 26.81 13.96 7.41
N ASN A 298 25.70 13.54 8.04
CA ASN A 298 24.41 14.26 7.96
C ASN A 298 23.68 14.37 9.31
N GLY A 299 24.36 14.15 10.43
CA GLY A 299 23.78 14.12 11.78
C GLY A 299 22.66 13.09 11.91
N LEU A 300 21.66 13.40 12.75
CA LEU A 300 20.45 12.59 12.92
C LEU A 300 19.69 12.38 11.61
N ARG A 301 19.77 13.33 10.66
CA ARG A 301 19.14 13.22 9.33
C ARG A 301 19.79 12.14 8.47
N GLY A 302 21.08 11.85 8.68
CA GLY A 302 21.79 10.76 8.01
C GLY A 302 21.35 9.38 8.49
N LEU A 303 20.88 9.29 9.74
CA LEU A 303 20.43 8.04 10.35
C LEU A 303 18.94 7.77 10.14
N PHE A 304 18.11 8.79 10.36
CA PHE A 304 16.65 8.65 10.37
C PHE A 304 15.98 9.21 9.10
N GLY A 305 16.74 9.84 8.21
CA GLY A 305 16.18 10.49 7.02
C GLY A 305 15.41 11.77 7.36
N ARG A 306 14.52 12.21 6.46
CA ARG A 306 13.62 13.33 6.73
C ARG A 306 12.40 12.82 7.51
N PRO A 307 12.12 13.31 8.72
CA PRO A 307 10.91 12.91 9.44
C PRO A 307 9.66 13.36 8.66
N TYR A 308 8.66 12.49 8.57
CA TYR A 308 7.33 12.84 8.07
C TYR A 308 6.58 13.60 9.17
N GLY A 309 6.21 14.86 8.92
CA GLY A 309 5.29 15.66 9.75
C GLY A 309 5.79 15.98 11.18
N GLN A 310 6.26 17.21 11.41
CA GLN A 310 6.84 17.64 12.71
C GLN A 310 5.88 17.54 13.92
N GLY A 311 4.56 17.45 13.73
CA GLY A 311 3.61 17.32 14.84
C GLY A 311 3.39 15.89 15.37
N GLY A 312 3.56 14.87 14.52
CA GLY A 312 3.23 13.48 14.89
C GLY A 312 4.33 12.74 15.65
N LEU A 313 5.57 13.23 15.59
CA LEU A 313 6.73 12.53 16.17
C LEU A 313 6.71 12.56 17.71
N ARG A 314 6.17 13.64 18.30
CA ARG A 314 6.02 13.75 19.76
C ARG A 314 4.94 12.83 20.30
N GLU A 315 3.74 12.89 19.73
CA GLU A 315 2.62 12.02 20.09
C GLU A 315 3.00 10.54 19.89
N ALA A 316 3.62 10.20 18.76
CA ALA A 316 4.11 8.85 18.51
C ALA A 316 5.18 8.40 19.52
N ALA A 317 6.09 9.29 19.93
CA ALA A 317 7.09 8.99 20.95
C ALA A 317 6.46 8.81 22.34
N GLU A 318 5.42 9.56 22.70
CA GLU A 318 4.71 9.42 23.98
C GLU A 318 3.92 8.10 24.03
N HIS A 319 3.19 7.74 22.96
CA HIS A 319 2.50 6.46 22.84
C HIS A 319 3.47 5.28 22.86
N LEU A 320 4.60 5.37 22.16
CA LEU A 320 5.62 4.33 22.16
C LEU A 320 6.34 4.24 23.51
N ALA A 321 6.49 5.33 24.25
CA ALA A 321 7.08 5.32 25.59
C ALA A 321 6.25 4.51 26.58
N ALA A 322 4.93 4.71 26.58
CA ALA A 322 4.01 3.93 27.41
C ALA A 322 4.10 2.42 27.09
N LEU A 323 4.25 2.07 25.81
CA LEU A 323 4.42 0.69 25.38
C LEU A 323 5.77 0.10 25.83
N VAL A 324 6.87 0.85 25.69
CA VAL A 324 8.22 0.44 26.12
C VAL A 324 8.28 0.22 27.63
N GLU A 325 7.64 1.09 28.42
CA GLU A 325 7.58 0.93 29.88
C GLU A 325 6.80 -0.32 30.30
N ARG A 326 5.74 -0.68 29.56
CA ARG A 326 4.93 -1.88 29.83
C ARG A 326 5.66 -3.18 29.47
N THR A 327 6.50 -3.17 28.44
CA THR A 327 7.02 -4.40 27.81
C THR A 327 8.50 -4.63 28.09
N LEU A 328 9.31 -3.58 28.06
CA LEU A 328 10.75 -3.61 28.30
C LEU A 328 11.04 -3.01 29.68
N THR A 329 10.56 -3.69 30.72
CA THR A 329 10.63 -3.23 32.12
C THR A 329 12.03 -3.30 32.74
N SER A 330 12.93 -4.13 32.20
CA SER A 330 14.28 -4.32 32.74
C SER A 330 15.36 -3.71 31.84
N LYS A 331 16.44 -3.21 32.44
CA LYS A 331 17.61 -2.69 31.71
C LYS A 331 18.17 -3.71 30.71
N LYS A 332 18.26 -4.99 31.13
CA LYS A 332 18.69 -6.10 30.28
C LYS A 332 17.79 -6.32 29.05
N ALA A 333 16.49 -6.04 29.17
CA ALA A 333 15.57 -6.14 28.03
C ALA A 333 15.75 -4.99 27.02
N ARG A 334 16.24 -3.83 27.49
CA ARG A 334 16.53 -2.65 26.64
C ARG A 334 17.94 -2.69 26.02
N GLU A 335 18.84 -3.51 26.56
CA GLU A 335 20.15 -3.84 25.99
C GLU A 335 20.07 -4.82 24.80
N ALA A 336 18.90 -5.40 24.53
CA ALA A 336 18.69 -6.24 23.35
C ALA A 336 18.87 -5.42 22.05
N ASN A 337 19.26 -6.11 20.98
CA ASN A 337 19.38 -5.51 19.67
C ASN A 337 18.05 -4.89 19.22
N PHE A 338 18.14 -3.77 18.50
CA PHE A 338 16.97 -3.01 18.07
C PHE A 338 15.88 -3.85 17.36
N PRO A 339 16.20 -4.79 16.44
CA PRO A 339 15.19 -5.63 15.79
C PRO A 339 14.44 -6.54 16.79
N ASP A 340 15.16 -7.21 17.68
CA ASP A 340 14.60 -8.15 18.66
C ASP A 340 13.67 -7.43 19.66
N ALA A 341 14.02 -6.19 20.01
CA ALA A 341 13.18 -5.35 20.86
C ALA A 341 11.92 -4.88 20.12
N LEU A 342 12.02 -4.54 18.83
CA LEU A 342 10.87 -4.16 18.01
C LEU A 342 9.87 -5.31 17.82
N GLU A 343 10.33 -6.55 17.69
CA GLU A 343 9.44 -7.71 17.60
C GLU A 343 8.58 -7.85 18.87
N LYS A 344 9.20 -7.75 20.05
CA LYS A 344 8.49 -7.80 21.33
C LYS A 344 7.52 -6.64 21.51
N LEU A 345 7.87 -5.45 21.01
CA LEU A 345 6.98 -4.29 21.04
C LEU A 345 5.78 -4.48 20.11
N VAL A 346 5.96 -5.07 18.93
CA VAL A 346 4.87 -5.38 17.99
C VAL A 346 3.92 -6.42 18.58
N GLU A 347 4.42 -7.50 19.17
CA GLU A 347 3.58 -8.48 19.85
C GLU A 347 2.75 -7.85 20.97
N ALA A 348 3.33 -6.89 21.70
CA ALA A 348 2.66 -6.23 22.80
C ALA A 348 1.76 -5.05 22.40
N ALA A 349 1.87 -4.54 21.18
CA ALA A 349 1.00 -3.50 20.65
C ALA A 349 -0.40 -4.05 20.33
N GLY A 350 -0.50 -5.34 19.96
CA GLY A 350 -1.78 -5.99 19.65
C GLY A 350 -2.50 -5.29 18.50
N ASP A 351 -3.79 -4.97 18.70
CA ASP A 351 -4.67 -4.37 17.69
C ASP A 351 -4.67 -2.82 17.69
N ASP A 352 -3.77 -2.16 18.44
CA ASP A 352 -3.68 -0.70 18.42
C ASP A 352 -3.09 -0.22 17.08
N GLU A 353 -3.94 0.36 16.24
CA GLU A 353 -3.59 0.83 14.90
C GLU A 353 -2.51 1.92 14.93
N THR A 354 -2.52 2.80 15.94
CA THR A 354 -1.56 3.91 16.06
C THR A 354 -0.16 3.43 16.47
N LEU A 355 -0.11 2.48 17.41
CA LEU A 355 1.14 1.85 17.83
C LEU A 355 1.70 0.95 16.72
N THR A 356 0.84 0.23 16.02
CA THR A 356 1.24 -0.63 14.90
C THR A 356 1.83 0.18 13.75
N GLN A 357 1.22 1.33 13.40
CA GLN A 357 1.79 2.25 12.41
C GLN A 357 3.14 2.82 12.87
N THR A 358 3.24 3.24 14.13
CA THR A 358 4.49 3.77 14.71
C THR A 358 5.61 2.71 14.70
N LEU A 359 5.32 1.48 15.09
CA LEU A 359 6.29 0.38 15.08
C LEU A 359 6.66 -0.07 13.67
N THR A 360 5.73 0.04 12.71
CA THR A 360 6.02 -0.21 11.29
C THR A 360 7.00 0.84 10.74
N LEU A 361 6.82 2.12 11.09
CA LEU A 361 7.78 3.17 10.76
C LEU A 361 9.16 2.91 11.40
N MET A 362 9.20 2.43 12.65
CA MET A 362 10.46 2.06 13.30
C MET A 362 11.16 0.85 12.63
N LYS A 363 10.39 -0.13 12.16
CA LYS A 363 10.91 -1.26 11.37
C LYS A 363 11.45 -0.79 10.01
N GLU A 364 10.78 0.15 9.35
CA GLU A 364 11.25 0.76 8.12
C GLU A 364 12.51 1.62 8.35
N LEU A 365 12.58 2.33 9.48
CA LEU A 365 13.79 3.02 9.91
C LEU A 365 14.94 2.05 10.15
N ASN A 366 14.68 0.87 10.71
CA ASN A 366 15.70 -0.18 10.85
C ASN A 366 16.20 -0.66 9.49
N SER A 367 15.32 -0.93 8.52
CA SER A 367 15.72 -1.42 7.21
C SER A 367 16.55 -0.41 6.40
N ARG A 368 16.33 0.89 6.61
CA ARG A 368 17.10 1.98 5.98
C ARG A 368 18.36 2.36 6.77
N GLY A 369 18.23 2.30 8.08
CA GLY A 369 19.16 2.80 9.07
C GLY A 369 20.14 1.75 9.57
N GLY A 370 19.94 0.45 9.31
CA GLY A 370 20.90 -0.62 9.61
C GLY A 370 21.23 -0.79 11.10
N PHE A 371 20.24 -0.66 11.99
CA PHE A 371 20.43 -0.70 13.44
C PHE A 371 20.45 -2.13 14.02
N GLU A 372 20.80 -3.13 13.21
CA GLU A 372 20.70 -4.55 13.57
C GLU A 372 21.49 -4.92 14.82
N GLU A 373 22.65 -4.28 15.02
CA GLU A 373 23.55 -4.54 16.15
C GLU A 373 23.52 -3.42 17.21
N VAL A 374 22.65 -2.43 17.06
CA VAL A 374 22.57 -1.30 17.99
C VAL A 374 21.60 -1.65 19.13
N PRO A 375 21.98 -1.45 20.41
CA PRO A 375 21.07 -1.65 21.53
C PRO A 375 19.83 -0.76 21.42
N PHE A 376 18.66 -1.33 21.72
CA PHE A 376 17.39 -0.62 21.64
C PHE A 376 17.39 0.66 22.48
N GLU A 377 17.94 0.61 23.70
CA GLU A 377 18.04 1.76 24.60
C GLU A 377 18.75 2.97 23.96
N SER A 378 19.79 2.71 23.17
CA SER A 378 20.58 3.78 22.56
C SER A 378 19.79 4.49 21.45
N VAL A 379 19.06 3.73 20.60
CA VAL A 379 18.18 4.30 19.57
C VAL A 379 16.98 5.01 20.20
N TRP A 380 16.41 4.42 21.26
CA TRP A 380 15.26 4.94 21.98
C TRP A 380 15.54 6.29 22.65
N ASN A 381 16.69 6.42 23.33
CA ASN A 381 17.09 7.68 23.95
C ASN A 381 17.21 8.84 22.94
N ILE A 382 17.59 8.55 21.71
CA ILE A 382 17.67 9.55 20.64
C ILE A 382 16.30 9.93 20.12
N ILE A 383 15.41 8.96 19.93
CA ILE A 383 14.03 9.25 19.55
C ILE A 383 13.37 10.14 20.61
N GLN A 384 13.57 9.84 21.89
CA GLN A 384 13.09 10.68 22.99
C GLN A 384 13.73 12.07 22.99
N ALA A 385 15.03 12.18 22.73
CA ALA A 385 15.71 13.47 22.61
C ALA A 385 15.15 14.28 21.43
N MET A 386 14.95 13.66 20.27
CA MET A 386 14.36 14.28 19.08
C MET A 386 12.94 14.78 19.34
N ALA A 387 12.10 13.96 19.99
CA ALA A 387 10.74 14.33 20.36
C ALA A 387 10.69 15.52 21.33
N LYS A 388 11.66 15.62 22.26
CA LYS A 388 11.80 16.76 23.18
C LYS A 388 12.30 18.04 22.49
N THR A 389 13.06 17.92 21.40
CA THR A 389 13.60 19.06 20.64
C THR A 389 12.69 19.54 19.51
N ALA A 390 11.59 18.84 19.23
CA ALA A 390 10.68 19.14 18.12
C ALA A 390 9.60 20.21 18.46
N ASP A 391 9.80 20.98 19.54
CA ASP A 391 8.96 22.14 19.94
C ASP A 391 9.25 23.41 19.12
#